data_AF-A0A7S3PP94-F1
#
_entry.id   AF-A0A7S3PP94-F1
#
_cell.length_a   1.000
_cell.length_b   1.000
_cell.length_c   1.000
_cell.angle_alpha   90.00
_cell.angle_beta   90.00
_cell.angle_gamma   90.00
#
_symmetry.space_group_name_H-M   'P 1'
#
loop_
_entity.id
_entity.type
_entity.pdbx_description
1 polymer ?
#
loop_
_entity_poly.entity_id
_entity_poly.type
_entity_poly.pdbx_seq_one_letter_code
_entity_poly.pdbx_strand_id
1 'polypeptide(L)'
;MASATQKEEDNMKLKAISSNVEVALKELGSYHKYVDEVTEYGHSVYLEHNKMEGFEETKEYAHNILCTLALHVHVVAANLTEHLNLQSIELAKLDVEAKTAESRLKLLRCESSRSGQLFRPTKSSQKYLHSQKIVQLEGDQIPAPARKLPACGQLDFQNYIPPCRRHNQSQK
;
A
#
# COMPACT_ATOMS: atom_id res chain seq x y z
N MET A 1 6.22 13.83 -0.81
CA MET A 1 6.00 14.64 -2.01
C MET A 1 6.75 13.97 -3.14
N ALA A 2 6.10 13.07 -3.88
CA ALA A 2 6.67 12.56 -5.12
C ALA A 2 6.63 13.74 -6.12
N SER A 3 7.80 14.13 -6.60
CA SER A 3 8.02 15.28 -7.48
C SER A 3 7.16 15.17 -8.74
N ALA A 4 6.61 16.28 -9.24
CA ALA A 4 5.83 16.34 -10.48
C ALA A 4 6.52 15.63 -11.66
N THR A 5 7.86 15.60 -11.64
CA THR A 5 8.71 14.87 -12.59
C THR A 5 8.44 13.36 -12.63
N GLN A 6 8.16 12.72 -11.50
CA GLN A 6 7.91 11.27 -11.43
C GLN A 6 6.57 10.88 -12.08
N LYS A 7 5.55 11.75 -11.91
CA LYS A 7 4.21 11.53 -12.46
C LYS A 7 4.18 11.70 -13.98
N GLU A 8 5.08 12.51 -14.52
CA GLU A 8 5.25 12.75 -15.95
C GLU A 8 6.05 11.62 -16.63
N GLU A 9 7.09 11.09 -15.96
CA GLU A 9 7.81 9.88 -16.40
C GLU A 9 6.91 8.64 -16.45
N ASP A 10 6.11 8.40 -15.41
CA ASP A 10 5.20 7.24 -15.36
C ASP A 10 4.13 7.32 -16.47
N ASN A 11 3.62 8.51 -16.77
CA ASN A 11 2.68 8.73 -17.88
C ASN A 11 3.33 8.53 -19.25
N MET A 12 4.58 8.97 -19.43
CA MET A 12 5.33 8.69 -20.66
C MET A 12 5.56 7.19 -20.84
N LYS A 13 5.90 6.47 -19.77
CA LYS A 13 6.07 5.01 -19.81
C LYS A 13 4.77 4.28 -20.18
N LEU A 14 3.65 4.65 -19.57
CA LEU A 14 2.34 4.08 -19.89
C LEU A 14 1.95 4.30 -21.36
N LYS A 15 2.19 5.50 -21.90
CA LYS A 15 1.95 5.80 -23.32
C LYS A 15 2.87 4.99 -24.24
N ALA A 16 4.16 4.92 -23.93
CA ALA A 16 5.13 4.15 -24.71
C ALA A 16 4.78 2.66 -24.74
N ILE A 17 4.36 2.09 -23.61
CA ILE A 17 3.98 0.67 -23.55
C ILE A 17 2.67 0.42 -24.28
N SER A 18 1.69 1.33 -24.22
CA SER A 18 0.47 1.23 -25.03
C SER A 18 0.80 1.20 -26.52
N SER A 19 1.68 2.07 -27.01
CA SER A 19 2.11 2.04 -28.40
C SER A 19 2.86 0.76 -28.75
N ASN A 20 3.67 0.21 -27.84
CA ASN A 20 4.40 -1.04 -28.06
C ASN A 20 3.45 -2.24 -28.16
N VAL A 21 2.35 -2.26 -27.40
CA VAL A 21 1.31 -3.29 -27.50
C VAL A 21 0.61 -3.19 -28.86
N GLU A 22 0.24 -1.99 -29.31
CA GLU A 22 -0.39 -1.78 -30.62
C GLU A 22 0.52 -2.20 -31.78
N VAL A 23 1.80 -1.85 -31.72
CA VAL A 23 2.81 -2.25 -32.71
C VAL A 23 2.96 -3.77 -32.73
N ALA A 24 3.15 -4.41 -31.57
CA ALA A 24 3.32 -5.86 -31.47
C ALA A 24 2.07 -6.63 -31.96
N LEU A 25 0.87 -6.13 -31.69
CA LEU A 25 -0.37 -6.71 -32.22
C LEU A 25 -0.49 -6.55 -33.74
N LYS A 26 -0.07 -5.40 -34.27
CA LYS A 26 -0.05 -5.15 -35.72
C LYS A 26 0.95 -6.07 -36.43
N GLU A 27 2.14 -6.25 -35.85
CA GLU A 27 3.17 -7.17 -36.34
C GLU A 27 2.65 -8.61 -36.35
N LEU A 28 2.01 -9.07 -35.26
CA LEU A 28 1.40 -10.40 -35.20
C LEU A 28 0.31 -10.57 -36.29
N GLY A 29 -0.50 -9.53 -36.51
CA GLY A 29 -1.51 -9.52 -37.58
C GLY A 29 -0.91 -9.58 -39.00
N SER A 30 0.23 -8.93 -39.23
CA SER A 30 0.95 -9.07 -40.51
C SER A 30 1.56 -10.45 -40.70
N TYR A 31 2.06 -11.08 -39.63
CA TYR A 31 2.60 -12.44 -39.71
C TYR A 31 1.56 -13.49 -40.04
N HIS A 32 0.31 -13.31 -39.61
CA HIS A 32 -0.77 -14.20 -40.03
C HIS A 32 -0.92 -14.25 -41.56
N LYS A 33 -0.83 -13.10 -42.25
CA LYS A 33 -0.90 -13.03 -43.71
C LYS A 33 0.32 -13.68 -44.38
N TYR A 34 1.49 -13.54 -43.77
CA TYR A 34 2.71 -14.18 -44.25
C TYR A 34 2.62 -15.72 -44.19
N VAL A 35 1.88 -16.28 -43.23
CA VAL A 35 1.64 -17.75 -43.21
C VAL A 35 0.92 -18.19 -44.46
N ASP A 36 -0.10 -17.45 -44.91
CA ASP A 36 -0.85 -17.80 -46.12
C ASP A 36 0.07 -17.79 -47.36
N GLU A 37 0.91 -16.76 -47.50
CA GLU A 37 1.89 -16.66 -48.59
C GLU A 37 2.88 -17.84 -48.61
N VAL A 38 3.37 -18.25 -47.43
CA VAL A 38 4.30 -19.39 -47.33
C VAL A 38 3.60 -20.73 -47.57
N THR A 39 2.32 -20.86 -47.20
CA THR A 39 1.56 -22.06 -47.54
C THR A 39 1.33 -22.18 -49.05
N GLU A 40 1.07 -21.06 -49.73
CA GLU A 40 0.94 -21.02 -51.19
C GLU A 40 2.27 -21.36 -51.87
N TYR A 41 3.37 -20.78 -51.38
CA TYR A 41 4.73 -21.11 -51.85
C TYR A 41 5.08 -22.59 -51.64
N GLY A 42 4.82 -23.14 -50.46
CA GLY A 42 5.08 -24.57 -50.19
C GLY A 42 4.29 -25.48 -51.13
N HIS A 43 3.06 -25.09 -51.46
CA HIS A 43 2.24 -25.82 -52.43
C HIS A 43 2.78 -25.71 -53.86
N SER A 44 3.23 -24.53 -54.31
CA SER A 44 3.81 -24.36 -55.64
C SER A 44 5.14 -25.10 -55.79
N VAL A 45 6.02 -25.02 -54.80
CA VAL A 45 7.32 -25.72 -54.81
C VAL A 45 7.12 -27.24 -54.85
N TYR A 46 6.16 -27.77 -54.10
CA TYR A 46 5.87 -29.21 -54.12
C TYR A 46 5.35 -29.70 -55.48
N LEU A 47 4.63 -28.86 -56.23
CA LEU A 47 4.09 -29.20 -57.54
C LEU A 47 5.12 -29.05 -58.67
N GLU A 48 6.02 -28.08 -58.58
CA GLU A 48 6.94 -27.72 -59.66
C GLU A 48 8.32 -28.40 -59.56
N HIS A 49 8.78 -28.76 -58.35
CA HIS A 49 10.14 -29.26 -58.09
C HIS A 49 10.15 -30.72 -57.64
N ASN A 50 11.34 -31.22 -57.28
CA ASN A 50 11.49 -32.55 -56.70
C ASN A 50 10.73 -32.63 -55.36
N LYS A 51 9.74 -33.52 -55.29
CA LYS A 51 8.81 -33.63 -54.15
C LYS A 51 9.49 -33.79 -52.79
N MET A 52 10.66 -34.45 -52.76
CA MET A 52 11.41 -34.65 -51.51
C MET A 52 12.10 -33.37 -51.03
N GLU A 53 12.67 -32.58 -51.95
CA GLU A 53 13.31 -31.30 -51.62
C GLU A 53 12.25 -30.27 -51.23
N GLY A 54 11.17 -30.17 -51.99
CA GLY A 54 10.05 -29.27 -51.66
C GLY A 54 9.39 -29.62 -50.32
N PHE A 55 9.34 -30.91 -49.95
CA PHE A 55 8.83 -31.33 -48.64
C PHE A 55 9.73 -30.87 -47.49
N GLU A 56 11.05 -31.07 -47.59
CA GLU A 56 11.98 -30.65 -46.54
C GLU A 56 12.04 -29.12 -46.43
N GLU A 57 12.03 -28.40 -47.55
CA GLU A 57 11.98 -26.93 -47.58
C GLU A 57 10.68 -26.41 -46.93
N THR A 58 9.52 -26.97 -47.29
CA THR A 58 8.23 -26.60 -46.67
C THR A 58 8.22 -26.87 -45.17
N LYS A 59 8.82 -27.99 -44.73
CA LYS A 59 8.93 -28.33 -43.30
C LYS A 59 9.80 -27.35 -42.54
N GLU A 60 10.91 -26.91 -43.12
CA GLU A 60 11.77 -25.87 -42.52
C GLU A 60 11.04 -24.54 -42.41
N TYR A 61 10.36 -24.10 -43.48
CA TYR A 61 9.54 -22.88 -43.46
C TYR A 61 8.42 -22.94 -42.43
N ALA A 62 7.71 -24.08 -42.34
CA ALA A 62 6.67 -24.28 -41.33
C ALA A 62 7.22 -24.18 -39.91
N HIS A 63 8.39 -24.76 -39.65
CA HIS A 63 9.07 -24.66 -38.36
C HIS A 63 9.48 -23.21 -38.03
N ASN A 64 10.03 -22.49 -38.99
CA ASN A 64 10.44 -21.09 -38.83
C ASN A 64 9.23 -20.19 -38.53
N ILE A 65 8.13 -20.37 -39.26
CA ILE A 65 6.88 -19.65 -39.00
C ILE A 65 6.38 -19.92 -37.58
N LEU A 66 6.34 -21.19 -37.17
CA LEU A 66 5.88 -21.57 -35.84
C LEU A 66 6.72 -20.89 -34.75
N CYS A 67 8.05 -20.92 -34.90
CA CYS A 67 8.98 -20.26 -33.99
C CYS A 67 8.76 -18.75 -33.92
N THR A 68 8.62 -18.10 -35.09
CA THR A 68 8.39 -16.66 -35.17
C THR A 68 7.05 -16.26 -34.57
N LEU A 69 5.98 -16.99 -34.87
CA LEU A 69 4.66 -16.74 -34.29
C LEU A 69 4.68 -16.90 -32.77
N ALA A 70 5.32 -17.96 -32.26
CA ALA A 70 5.48 -18.18 -30.83
C ALA A 70 6.23 -17.04 -30.16
N LEU A 71 7.29 -16.52 -30.80
CA LEU A 71 8.05 -15.37 -30.31
C LEU A 71 7.18 -14.11 -30.26
N HIS A 72 6.42 -13.79 -31.30
CA HIS A 72 5.55 -12.62 -31.30
C HIS A 72 4.43 -12.72 -30.25
N VAL A 73 3.81 -13.90 -30.10
CA VAL A 73 2.82 -14.14 -29.04
C VAL A 73 3.44 -13.93 -27.65
N HIS A 74 4.66 -14.42 -27.43
CA HIS A 74 5.38 -14.23 -26.18
C HIS A 74 5.65 -12.74 -25.91
N VAL A 75 6.12 -11.99 -26.91
CA VAL A 75 6.38 -10.54 -26.80
C VAL A 75 5.09 -9.76 -26.51
N VAL A 76 4.00 -10.06 -27.21
CA VAL A 76 2.69 -9.44 -26.95
C VAL A 76 2.22 -9.73 -25.53
N ALA A 77 2.34 -10.97 -25.07
CA ALA A 77 1.96 -11.36 -23.71
C ALA A 77 2.81 -10.65 -22.64
N ALA A 78 4.11 -10.52 -22.86
CA ALA A 78 5.01 -9.78 -21.98
C ALA A 78 4.62 -8.30 -21.90
N ASN A 79 4.44 -7.64 -23.06
CA ASN A 79 4.05 -6.24 -23.13
C ASN A 79 2.68 -5.98 -22.47
N LEU A 80 1.70 -6.88 -22.67
CA LEU A 80 0.39 -6.80 -22.01
C LEU A 80 0.50 -6.95 -20.49
N THR A 81 1.32 -7.88 -20.02
CA THR A 81 1.53 -8.10 -18.59
C THR A 81 2.15 -6.88 -17.93
N GLU A 82 3.17 -6.29 -18.57
CA GLU A 82 3.79 -5.05 -18.09
C GLU A 82 2.79 -3.88 -18.08
N HIS A 83 2.01 -3.74 -19.16
CA HIS A 83 0.98 -2.71 -19.25
C HIS A 83 -0.06 -2.82 -18.11
N LEU A 84 -0.57 -4.03 -17.87
CA LEU A 84 -1.55 -4.29 -16.80
C LEU A 84 -0.95 -4.03 -15.41
N ASN A 85 0.31 -4.39 -15.19
CA ASN A 85 0.98 -4.10 -13.92
C ASN A 85 1.10 -2.60 -13.67
N LEU A 86 1.47 -1.81 -14.68
CA LEU A 86 1.54 -0.36 -14.56
C LEU A 86 0.16 0.27 -14.32
N GLN A 87 -0.87 -0.19 -15.04
CA GLN A 87 -2.24 0.25 -14.80
C GLN A 87 -2.71 -0.07 -13.38
N SER A 88 -2.38 -1.26 -12.86
CA SER A 88 -2.70 -1.65 -11.49
C SER A 88 -2.02 -0.75 -10.44
N ILE A 89 -0.76 -0.38 -10.67
CA ILE A 89 -0.02 0.54 -9.80
C ILE A 89 -0.69 1.92 -9.82
N GLU A 90 -1.07 2.42 -10.99
CA GLU A 90 -1.69 3.73 -11.13
C GLU A 90 -3.08 3.77 -10.47
N LEU A 91 -3.88 2.70 -10.61
CA LEU A 91 -5.16 2.56 -9.91
C LEU A 91 -4.98 2.57 -8.39
N ALA A 92 -3.95 1.89 -7.87
CA ALA A 92 -3.65 1.91 -6.43
C ALA A 92 -3.27 3.31 -5.95
N LYS A 93 -2.51 4.09 -6.74
CA LYS A 93 -2.22 5.50 -6.42
C LYS A 93 -3.49 6.35 -6.42
N LEU A 94 -4.34 6.21 -7.43
CA LEU A 94 -5.61 6.94 -7.53
C LEU A 94 -6.56 6.62 -6.37
N ASP A 95 -6.61 5.37 -5.91
CA ASP A 95 -7.40 4.98 -4.74
C ASP A 95 -6.90 5.69 -3.46
N VAL A 96 -5.58 5.78 -3.26
CA VAL A 96 -5.00 6.56 -2.16
C VAL A 96 -5.34 8.05 -2.29
N GLU A 97 -5.17 8.64 -3.47
CA GLU A 97 -5.53 10.05 -3.72
C GLU A 97 -7.01 10.30 -3.43
N ALA A 98 -7.91 9.42 -3.88
CA ALA A 98 -9.35 9.50 -3.61
C ALA A 98 -9.67 9.41 -2.11
N LYS A 99 -9.08 8.46 -1.39
CA LYS A 99 -9.25 8.33 0.08
C LYS A 99 -8.74 9.54 0.84
N THR A 100 -7.64 10.15 0.40
CA THR A 100 -7.14 11.39 1.01
C THR A 100 -8.07 12.57 0.75
N ALA A 101 -8.60 12.71 -0.47
CA ALA A 101 -9.59 13.73 -0.80
C ALA A 101 -10.89 13.54 0.00
N GLU A 102 -11.37 12.30 0.11
CA GLU A 102 -12.53 11.95 0.93
C GLU A 102 -12.30 12.32 2.41
N SER A 103 -11.13 12.01 2.96
CA SER A 103 -10.77 12.35 4.33
C SER A 103 -10.75 13.87 4.56
N ARG A 104 -10.20 14.64 3.60
CA ARG A 104 -10.22 16.11 3.64
C ARG A 104 -11.64 16.66 3.58
N LEU A 105 -12.49 16.12 2.71
CA LEU A 105 -13.90 16.52 2.63
C LEU A 105 -14.67 16.18 3.91
N LYS A 106 -14.40 15.02 4.53
CA LYS A 106 -14.97 14.64 5.83
C LYS A 106 -14.53 15.62 6.93
N LEU A 107 -13.26 16.01 6.98
CA LEU A 107 -12.76 17.00 7.94
C LEU A 107 -13.45 18.36 7.75
N LEU A 108 -13.49 18.87 6.51
CA LEU A 108 -14.17 20.13 6.19
C LEU A 108 -15.66 20.07 6.53
N ARG A 109 -16.33 18.94 6.28
CA ARG A 109 -17.73 18.73 6.68
C ARG A 109 -17.87 18.72 8.19
N CYS A 110 -17.00 18.05 8.94
CA CYS A 110 -17.03 18.03 10.40
C CYS A 110 -16.74 19.42 11.01
N GLU A 111 -15.83 20.19 10.43
CA GLU A 111 -15.56 21.58 10.82
C GLU A 111 -16.74 22.50 10.49
N SER A 112 -17.32 22.35 9.30
CA SER A 112 -18.54 23.06 8.88
C SER A 112 -19.76 22.65 9.69
N SER A 113 -19.85 21.40 10.16
CA SER A 113 -20.91 20.94 11.08
C SER A 113 -20.66 21.42 12.51
N ARG A 114 -19.39 21.66 12.88
CA ARG A 114 -19.00 22.39 14.08
C ARG A 114 -19.22 23.90 13.96
N SER A 115 -19.51 24.44 12.77
CA SER A 115 -19.87 25.85 12.55
C SER A 115 -21.25 26.24 13.08
N GLY A 116 -21.90 25.39 13.87
CA GLY A 116 -22.70 25.86 15.01
C GLY A 116 -21.91 26.73 16.01
N GLN A 117 -20.59 26.89 15.84
CA GLN A 117 -19.73 27.83 16.55
C GLN A 117 -19.73 29.26 16.01
N LEU A 118 -20.47 29.59 14.94
CA LEU A 118 -20.82 31.00 14.69
C LEU A 118 -21.80 31.55 15.75
N PHE A 119 -22.45 30.65 16.52
CA PHE A 119 -23.23 30.98 17.71
C PHE A 119 -22.96 29.98 18.85
N ARG A 120 -21.70 29.86 19.29
CA ARG A 120 -21.50 29.48 20.70
C ARG A 120 -21.61 30.76 21.51
N PRO A 121 -22.68 31.00 22.30
CA PRO A 121 -22.54 31.95 23.39
C PRO A 121 -21.36 31.45 24.20
N THR A 122 -20.38 32.32 24.40
CA THR A 122 -19.27 32.17 25.33
C THR A 122 -19.84 31.61 26.62
N LYS A 123 -19.80 30.28 26.78
CA LYS A 123 -19.98 29.68 28.09
C LYS A 123 -18.77 30.14 28.86
N SER A 124 -18.97 31.25 29.57
CA SER A 124 -18.11 31.81 30.58
C SER A 124 -17.32 30.68 31.21
N SER A 125 -15.99 30.83 31.26
CA SER A 125 -15.15 29.96 32.07
C SER A 125 -15.82 29.78 33.42
N GLN A 126 -16.39 28.59 33.67
CA GLN A 126 -16.88 28.26 35.00
C GLN A 126 -15.62 28.18 35.85
N LYS A 127 -15.34 29.27 36.58
CA LYS A 127 -14.34 29.28 37.62
C LYS A 127 -14.83 28.31 38.69
N TYR A 128 -14.34 27.08 38.64
CA TYR A 128 -14.53 26.15 39.74
C TYR A 128 -13.70 26.70 40.91
N LEU A 129 -14.36 27.30 41.90
CA LEU A 129 -13.75 27.65 43.17
C LEU A 129 -13.40 26.34 43.87
N HIS A 130 -12.16 25.90 43.75
CA HIS A 130 -11.63 24.77 44.51
C HIS A 130 -11.43 25.22 45.96
N SER A 131 -12.48 25.18 46.77
CA SER A 131 -12.35 25.37 48.22
C SER A 131 -11.76 24.09 48.81
N GLN A 132 -10.43 24.00 48.92
CA GLN A 132 -9.81 22.98 49.75
C GLN A 132 -10.09 23.35 51.21
N LYS A 133 -11.08 22.69 51.82
CA LYS A 133 -11.33 22.78 53.25
C LYS A 133 -10.22 21.99 53.93
N ILE A 134 -9.21 22.68 54.48
CA ILE A 134 -8.21 22.06 55.34
C ILE A 134 -8.95 21.60 56.60
N VAL A 135 -9.20 20.30 56.73
CA VAL A 135 -9.75 19.69 57.93
C VAL A 135 -8.57 19.17 58.74
N GLN A 136 -8.40 19.68 59.97
CA GLN A 136 -7.47 19.07 60.92
C GLN A 136 -8.03 17.71 61.31
N LEU A 137 -7.31 16.65 60.96
CA LEU A 137 -7.65 15.29 61.37
C LEU A 137 -7.06 15.07 62.78
N GLU A 138 -7.92 14.81 63.76
CA GLU A 138 -7.48 14.48 65.12
C GLU A 138 -7.33 12.96 65.31
N GLY A 139 -6.29 12.58 66.06
CA GLY A 139 -6.10 11.24 66.61
C GLY A 139 -6.15 10.11 65.58
N ASP A 140 -7.20 9.29 65.65
CA ASP A 140 -7.29 8.03 64.92
C ASP A 140 -7.62 8.15 63.42
N GLN A 141 -7.99 9.34 62.96
CA GLN A 141 -8.27 9.59 61.54
C GLN A 141 -6.99 9.81 60.70
N ILE A 142 -5.83 9.86 61.35
CA ILE A 142 -4.54 10.01 60.67
C ILE A 142 -4.10 8.63 60.13
N PRO A 143 -3.83 8.48 58.81
CA PRO A 143 -3.30 7.26 58.24
C PRO A 143 -2.02 6.80 58.96
N ALA A 144 -1.89 5.49 59.19
CA ALA A 144 -0.77 4.88 59.91
C ALA A 144 0.64 5.44 59.57
N PRO A 145 1.02 5.73 58.31
CA PRO A 145 2.36 6.25 58.00
C PRO A 145 2.61 7.70 58.43
N ALA A 146 1.58 8.45 58.81
CA ALA A 146 1.67 9.86 59.21
C ALA A 146 1.50 10.07 60.73
N ARG A 147 1.29 9.00 61.51
CA ARG A 147 1.26 9.09 62.98
C ARG A 147 2.69 9.31 63.50
N LYS A 148 2.84 10.22 64.47
CA LYS A 148 4.13 10.47 65.12
C LYS A 148 4.63 9.18 65.78
N LEU A 149 5.86 8.78 65.48
CA LEU A 149 6.50 7.65 66.12
C LEU A 149 6.66 7.94 67.63
N PRO A 150 6.48 6.93 68.50
CA PRO A 150 6.75 7.09 69.92
C PRO A 150 8.22 7.46 70.16
N ALA A 151 8.48 8.26 71.19
CA ALA A 151 9.82 8.68 71.54
C ALA A 151 10.73 7.47 71.81
N CYS A 152 11.97 7.54 71.32
CA CYS A 152 12.95 6.46 71.38
C CYS A 152 13.20 6.05 72.85
N GLY A 153 12.74 4.87 73.25
CA GLY A 153 12.87 4.38 74.63
C GLY A 153 11.92 3.22 75.02
N GLN A 154 10.86 2.98 74.26
CA GLN A 154 9.96 1.83 74.46
C GLN A 154 9.67 1.14 73.13
N LEU A 155 10.61 0.32 72.65
CA LEU A 155 10.35 -0.65 71.60
C LEU A 155 10.68 -2.03 72.18
N ASP A 156 9.64 -2.76 72.61
CA ASP A 156 9.77 -4.18 72.90
C ASP A 156 10.02 -4.91 71.58
N PHE A 157 11.25 -5.39 71.39
CA PHE A 157 11.74 -6.04 70.17
C PHE A 157 11.08 -7.40 69.84
N GLN A 158 10.04 -7.82 70.56
CA GLN A 158 9.41 -9.13 70.33
C GLN A 158 8.42 -9.16 69.15
N ASN A 159 7.99 -8.01 68.61
CA ASN A 159 6.96 -7.96 67.56
C ASN A 159 7.33 -7.14 66.31
N TYR A 160 8.60 -6.82 66.08
CA TYR A 160 8.98 -6.08 64.87
C TYR A 160 9.20 -7.01 63.67
N ILE A 161 8.20 -7.11 62.80
CA ILE A 161 8.33 -7.72 61.47
C ILE A 161 8.77 -6.62 60.50
N PRO A 162 9.99 -6.63 59.96
CA PRO A 162 10.41 -5.62 58.99
C PRO A 162 9.62 -5.78 57.68
N PRO A 163 9.18 -4.68 57.04
CA PRO A 163 8.49 -4.77 55.76
C PRO A 163 9.43 -5.33 54.68
N CYS A 164 8.98 -6.39 54.01
CA CYS A 164 9.70 -7.06 52.93
C CYS A 164 10.06 -6.08 51.81
N ARG A 165 11.36 -6.00 51.52
CA ARG A 165 11.99 -5.29 50.41
C ARG A 165 11.46 -5.84 49.07
N ARG A 166 10.50 -5.17 48.42
CA ARG A 166 10.15 -5.49 47.02
C ARG A 166 11.01 -4.66 46.08
N HIS A 167 11.96 -5.33 45.45
CA HIS A 167 12.67 -4.88 44.26
C HIS A 167 11.67 -4.68 43.11
N ASN A 168 11.56 -3.46 42.59
CA ASN A 168 11.00 -3.21 41.26
C ASN A 168 12.09 -3.58 40.23
N GLN A 169 11.98 -4.75 39.62
CA GLN A 169 12.65 -4.99 38.34
C GLN A 169 11.89 -4.21 37.27
N SER A 170 12.56 -3.19 36.75
CA SER A 170 12.14 -2.38 35.62
C SER A 170 12.08 -3.26 34.37
N GLN A 171 10.91 -3.39 33.75
CA GLN A 171 10.83 -3.83 32.36
C GLN A 171 11.36 -2.71 31.46
N LYS A 172 12.41 -3.03 30.70
CA LYS A 172 12.74 -2.49 29.38
C LYS A 172 13.21 -3.66 28.54
#